data_AF-A0A851GF84-F1
#
_entry.id   AF-A0A851GF84-F1
#
_cell.length_a   1.000
_cell.length_b   1.000
_cell.length_c   1.000
_cell.angle_alpha   90.00
_cell.angle_beta   90.00
_cell.angle_gamma   90.00
#
_symmetry.space_group_name_H-M   'P 1'
#
loop_
_entity.id
_entity.type
_entity.pdbx_description
1 polymer ?
#
loop_
_entity_poly.entity_id
_entity_poly.type
_entity_poly.pdbx_seq_one_letter_code
_entity_poly.pdbx_strand_id
1 'polypeptide(L)'
;MKHMKAMAILGLIVSFEAVQAASTSIDLQLSRRLDNGDTSSSVGTIAITTLNEGNPGAATQSMLYTVTGLTLDSVGTADDQITFEMGLAGSSSSGTVVGMGASYGAWGIADGSGSASLIENDEALTFGFVAATVTLGAGAFESASVSFDGFTGFSALNVAAGETFNISGTAANNVTGASIASNGDLYSFTGSESAFTVEGNEGAMRYNLVQASVTINTVPEPSASVLIALAGISLILRRRK
;
A
#
# COMPACT_ATOMS: atom_id res chain seq x y z
N MET A 1 -19.43 -28.18 -71.21
CA MET A 1 -18.99 -27.01 -70.43
C MET A 1 -19.29 -27.28 -68.96
N LYS A 2 -18.25 -27.52 -68.15
CA LYS A 2 -18.36 -27.84 -66.71
C LYS A 2 -18.28 -26.53 -65.91
N HIS A 3 -19.34 -26.17 -65.19
CA HIS A 3 -19.33 -25.03 -64.28
C HIS A 3 -18.58 -25.39 -62.99
N MET A 4 -17.37 -24.84 -62.83
CA MET A 4 -16.65 -24.80 -61.56
C MET A 4 -17.38 -23.83 -60.62
N LYS A 5 -17.96 -24.35 -59.54
CA LYS A 5 -18.45 -23.53 -58.42
C LYS A 5 -17.25 -23.13 -57.56
N ALA A 6 -16.88 -21.86 -57.60
CA ALA A 6 -15.94 -21.26 -56.67
C ALA A 6 -16.58 -21.22 -55.28
N MET A 7 -16.06 -22.04 -54.37
CA MET A 7 -16.47 -22.07 -52.97
C MET A 7 -15.72 -20.97 -52.24
N ALA A 8 -16.40 -19.83 -52.01
CA ALA A 8 -15.85 -18.73 -51.24
C ALA A 8 -15.75 -19.15 -49.77
N ILE A 9 -14.52 -19.35 -49.27
CA ILE A 9 -14.23 -19.53 -47.85
C ILE A 9 -14.36 -18.15 -47.21
N LEU A 10 -15.51 -17.87 -46.61
CA LEU A 10 -15.71 -16.68 -45.79
C LEU A 10 -14.89 -16.87 -44.50
N GLY A 11 -13.75 -16.19 -44.40
CA GLY A 11 -12.89 -16.20 -43.22
C GLY A 11 -13.59 -15.46 -42.08
N LEU A 12 -14.05 -16.19 -41.07
CA LEU A 12 -14.49 -15.63 -39.80
C LEU A 12 -13.24 -15.08 -39.08
N ILE A 13 -13.01 -13.78 -39.19
CA ILE A 13 -12.03 -13.08 -38.35
C ILE A 13 -12.70 -12.93 -36.98
N VAL A 14 -12.43 -13.87 -36.07
CA VAL A 14 -12.73 -13.67 -34.66
C VAL A 14 -11.66 -12.72 -34.14
N SER A 15 -12.03 -11.46 -33.91
CA SER A 15 -11.18 -10.53 -33.16
C SER A 15 -11.04 -11.06 -31.75
N PHE A 16 -9.88 -11.67 -31.46
CA PHE A 16 -9.45 -11.94 -30.11
C PHE A 16 -9.13 -10.60 -29.46
N GLU A 17 -10.06 -10.07 -28.67
CA GLU A 17 -9.69 -9.03 -27.72
C GLU A 17 -8.76 -9.69 -26.71
N ALA A 18 -7.48 -9.31 -26.77
CA ALA A 18 -6.51 -9.75 -25.79
C ALA A 18 -6.98 -9.23 -24.42
N VAL A 19 -7.12 -10.15 -23.46
CA VAL A 19 -7.34 -9.78 -22.06
C VAL A 19 -6.11 -8.99 -21.62
N GLN A 20 -6.23 -7.66 -21.55
CA GLN A 20 -5.17 -6.80 -21.06
C GLN A 20 -5.37 -6.63 -19.55
N ALA A 21 -4.36 -6.99 -18.77
CA ALA A 21 -4.36 -6.70 -17.34
C ALA A 21 -4.37 -5.17 -17.14
N ALA A 22 -5.24 -4.67 -16.28
CA ALA A 22 -5.21 -3.28 -15.86
C ALA A 22 -4.32 -3.15 -14.63
N SER A 23 -3.55 -2.07 -14.55
CA SER A 23 -2.64 -1.80 -13.44
C SER A 23 -2.93 -0.42 -12.88
N THR A 24 -3.13 -0.33 -11.57
CA THR A 24 -3.42 0.92 -10.86
C THR A 24 -2.41 1.08 -9.74
N SER A 25 -1.65 2.18 -9.77
CA SER A 25 -0.76 2.58 -8.68
C SER A 25 -1.49 3.53 -7.73
N ILE A 26 -1.32 3.31 -6.44
CA ILE A 26 -1.99 4.03 -5.37
C ILE A 26 -0.95 4.48 -4.36
N ASP A 27 -0.88 5.79 -4.17
CA ASP A 27 -0.08 6.39 -3.11
C ASP A 27 -0.93 6.50 -1.85
N LEU A 28 -0.32 6.13 -0.73
CA LEU A 28 -0.92 6.10 0.59
C LEU A 28 -0.17 7.07 1.49
N GLN A 29 -0.90 7.97 2.13
CA GLN A 29 -0.44 8.73 3.27
C GLN A 29 -1.10 8.14 4.50
N LEU A 30 -0.27 7.55 5.36
CA LEU A 30 -0.69 6.82 6.54
C LEU A 30 -0.43 7.70 7.76
N SER A 31 -1.42 7.87 8.62
CA SER A 31 -1.26 8.57 9.90
C SER A 31 -1.84 7.73 11.05
N ARG A 32 -1.50 8.08 12.28
CA ARG A 32 -2.14 7.51 13.48
C ARG A 32 -3.43 8.22 13.87
N ARG A 33 -3.73 9.41 13.30
CA ARG A 33 -4.92 10.20 13.65
C ARG A 33 -6.18 9.65 12.98
N LEU A 34 -7.20 9.42 13.79
CA LEU A 34 -8.53 8.96 13.33
C LEU A 34 -9.40 10.10 12.79
N ASP A 35 -9.11 11.33 13.18
CA ASP A 35 -10.00 12.48 13.12
C ASP A 35 -9.46 13.64 12.26
N ASN A 36 -8.33 13.44 11.59
CA ASN A 36 -7.64 14.51 10.87
C ASN A 36 -7.29 14.02 9.46
N GLY A 37 -7.52 14.84 8.44
CA GLY A 37 -7.28 14.57 7.01
C GLY A 37 -5.81 14.33 6.61
N ASP A 38 -4.99 13.84 7.54
CA ASP A 38 -3.58 13.51 7.40
C ASP A 38 -3.40 12.10 6.82
N THR A 39 -4.41 11.23 6.96
CA THR A 39 -4.48 9.96 6.22
C THR A 39 -5.19 10.23 4.89
N SER A 40 -4.51 9.99 3.77
CA SER A 40 -5.08 10.19 2.43
C SER A 40 -4.61 9.13 1.44
N SER A 41 -5.31 9.01 0.32
CA SER A 41 -4.91 8.15 -0.79
C SER A 41 -5.08 8.90 -2.11
N SER A 42 -4.24 8.58 -3.11
CA SER A 42 -4.37 9.17 -4.46
C SER A 42 -5.69 8.79 -5.14
N VAL A 43 -6.32 7.70 -4.71
CA VAL A 43 -7.63 7.23 -5.16
C VAL A 43 -8.47 6.74 -4.00
N GLY A 44 -9.79 6.88 -4.11
CA GLY A 44 -10.72 6.43 -3.08
C GLY A 44 -10.61 7.20 -1.76
N THR A 45 -11.06 6.56 -0.68
CA THR A 45 -11.00 7.09 0.69
C THR A 45 -10.33 6.07 1.61
N ILE A 46 -9.38 6.51 2.42
CA ILE A 46 -8.65 5.67 3.37
C ILE A 46 -9.13 5.91 4.80
N ALA A 47 -9.30 4.82 5.55
CA ALA A 47 -9.64 4.84 6.96
C ALA A 47 -8.71 3.91 7.75
N ILE A 48 -8.44 4.25 9.01
CA ILE A 48 -7.73 3.37 9.93
C ILE A 48 -8.74 2.39 10.52
N THR A 49 -8.55 1.10 10.29
CA THR A 49 -9.47 0.05 10.76
C THR A 49 -9.01 -0.62 12.04
N THR A 50 -7.70 -0.67 12.28
CA THR A 50 -7.13 -1.11 13.56
C THR A 50 -6.11 -0.10 14.05
N LEU A 51 -6.38 0.45 15.24
CA LEU A 51 -5.46 1.30 15.98
C LEU A 51 -5.15 0.65 17.33
N ASN A 52 -3.87 0.49 17.63
CA ASN A 52 -3.44 0.05 18.97
C ASN A 52 -3.40 1.27 19.90
N GLU A 53 -4.57 1.62 20.44
CA GLU A 53 -4.71 2.71 21.41
C GLU A 53 -4.07 2.38 22.76
N GLY A 54 -3.71 3.42 23.52
CA GLY A 54 -3.50 3.29 24.96
C GLY A 54 -2.24 2.56 25.43
N ASN A 55 -1.14 2.61 24.66
CA ASN A 55 0.13 1.95 24.98
C ASN A 55 0.03 0.41 24.96
N PRO A 56 0.01 -0.20 23.77
CA PRO A 56 -0.34 -1.62 23.57
C PRO A 56 0.76 -2.62 23.97
N GLY A 57 1.82 -2.18 24.66
CA GLY A 57 2.93 -3.04 25.04
C GLY A 57 4.12 -2.97 24.06
N ALA A 58 5.24 -3.54 24.48
CA ALA A 58 6.51 -3.55 23.77
C ALA A 58 6.55 -4.46 22.52
N ALA A 59 5.61 -5.40 22.41
CA ALA A 59 5.53 -6.30 21.26
C ALA A 59 5.24 -5.54 19.98
N THR A 60 5.74 -6.01 18.85
CA THR A 60 5.45 -5.46 17.52
C THR A 60 3.95 -5.24 17.34
N GLN A 61 3.59 -4.05 16.88
CA GLN A 61 2.22 -3.58 16.74
C GLN A 61 1.83 -3.57 15.27
N SER A 62 0.59 -3.94 14.95
CA SER A 62 0.06 -3.84 13.58
C SER A 62 -0.97 -2.72 13.49
N MET A 63 -0.85 -1.89 12.45
CA MET A 63 -1.84 -0.90 12.07
C MET A 63 -2.46 -1.28 10.74
N LEU A 64 -3.79 -1.31 10.68
CA LEU A 64 -4.52 -1.65 9.47
C LEU A 64 -5.20 -0.41 8.92
N TYR A 65 -5.02 -0.21 7.62
CA TYR A 65 -5.65 0.85 6.84
C TYR A 65 -6.46 0.23 5.72
N THR A 66 -7.68 0.72 5.51
CA THR A 66 -8.55 0.26 4.44
C THR A 66 -8.85 1.41 3.49
N VAL A 67 -8.50 1.22 2.22
CA VAL A 67 -8.88 2.11 1.12
C VAL A 67 -10.16 1.57 0.49
N THR A 68 -11.15 2.43 0.33
CA THR A 68 -12.49 2.11 -0.21
C THR A 68 -12.86 3.10 -1.31
N GLY A 69 -13.99 2.89 -2.00
CA GLY A 69 -14.41 3.74 -3.11
C GLY A 69 -13.55 3.56 -4.35
N LEU A 70 -12.96 2.37 -4.51
CA LEU A 70 -12.16 2.02 -5.67
C LEU A 70 -13.05 1.35 -6.72
N THR A 71 -12.76 1.62 -7.98
CA THR A 71 -13.39 0.95 -9.13
C THR A 71 -12.26 0.33 -9.95
N LEU A 72 -11.79 -0.81 -9.48
CA LEU A 72 -10.72 -1.63 -10.06
C LEU A 72 -11.31 -2.66 -11.01
N ASP A 73 -12.49 -3.18 -10.70
CA ASP A 73 -13.25 -4.04 -11.60
C ASP A 73 -14.12 -3.22 -12.57
N SER A 74 -14.49 -3.84 -13.70
CA SER A 74 -15.29 -3.20 -14.74
C SER A 74 -16.79 -3.46 -14.66
N VAL A 75 -17.26 -4.28 -13.70
CA VAL A 75 -18.60 -4.91 -13.73
C VAL A 75 -19.30 -4.95 -12.36
N GLY A 76 -18.57 -4.70 -11.27
CA GLY A 76 -19.06 -4.78 -9.90
C GLY A 76 -20.09 -3.69 -9.57
N THR A 77 -21.02 -4.03 -8.67
CA THR A 77 -22.03 -3.09 -8.14
C THR A 77 -21.66 -2.53 -6.76
N ALA A 78 -20.52 -2.93 -6.22
CA ALA A 78 -20.00 -2.52 -4.91
C ALA A 78 -18.55 -2.05 -5.07
N ASP A 79 -18.12 -1.15 -4.19
CA ASP A 79 -16.75 -0.61 -4.23
C ASP A 79 -15.73 -1.70 -3.94
N ASP A 80 -14.61 -1.65 -4.66
CA ASP A 80 -13.43 -2.46 -4.35
C ASP A 80 -12.68 -1.85 -3.15
N GLN A 81 -11.93 -2.70 -2.45
CA GLN A 81 -11.17 -2.28 -1.27
C GLN A 81 -9.76 -2.87 -1.23
N ILE A 82 -8.86 -2.12 -0.61
CA ILE A 82 -7.51 -2.58 -0.26
C ILE A 82 -7.36 -2.48 1.24
N THR A 83 -6.79 -3.51 1.85
CA THR A 83 -6.30 -3.43 3.22
C THR A 83 -4.79 -3.45 3.21
N PHE A 84 -4.17 -2.45 3.82
CA PHE A 84 -2.74 -2.33 4.02
C PHE A 84 -2.42 -2.49 5.50
N GLU A 85 -1.53 -3.41 5.83
CA GLU A 85 -1.05 -3.66 7.19
C GLU A 85 0.40 -3.23 7.35
N MET A 86 0.61 -2.30 8.28
CA MET A 86 1.92 -1.78 8.67
C MET A 86 2.29 -2.28 10.06
N GLY A 87 3.48 -2.83 10.19
CA GLY A 87 4.08 -3.21 11.46
C GLY A 87 4.89 -2.05 12.05
N LEU A 88 4.84 -1.92 13.37
CA LEU A 88 5.67 -1.00 14.15
C LEU A 88 6.43 -1.77 15.22
N ALA A 89 7.72 -1.49 15.36
CA ALA A 89 8.56 -2.05 16.41
C ALA A 89 9.45 -0.96 17.02
N GLY A 90 9.45 -0.85 18.34
CA GLY A 90 10.32 0.07 19.08
C GLY A 90 11.51 -0.66 19.68
N SER A 91 12.65 0.02 19.78
CA SER A 91 13.81 -0.43 20.56
C SER A 91 14.43 0.73 21.33
N SER A 92 15.09 0.43 22.44
CA SER A 92 15.86 1.37 23.26
C SER A 92 17.14 0.68 23.70
N SER A 93 18.25 1.43 23.72
CA SER A 93 19.55 0.93 24.15
C SER A 93 19.87 1.24 25.61
N SER A 94 19.18 2.20 26.25
CA SER A 94 19.34 2.54 27.67
C SER A 94 18.18 2.09 28.56
N GLY A 95 17.03 1.75 27.98
CA GLY A 95 15.79 1.48 28.70
C GLY A 95 14.97 0.29 28.17
N THR A 96 13.83 0.05 28.82
CA THR A 96 12.83 -0.92 28.34
C THR A 96 11.74 -0.17 27.60
N VAL A 97 11.54 -0.50 26.33
CA VAL A 97 10.36 -0.09 25.58
C VAL A 97 9.15 -0.75 26.24
N VAL A 98 8.17 0.04 26.70
CA VAL A 98 6.92 -0.52 27.24
C VAL A 98 5.74 -0.34 26.30
N GLY A 99 5.92 0.45 25.24
CA GLY A 99 5.13 0.32 24.03
C GLY A 99 5.35 1.44 23.03
N MET A 100 4.40 1.57 22.10
CA MET A 100 4.55 2.40 20.91
C MET A 100 3.33 3.30 20.73
N GLY A 101 3.60 4.59 20.56
CA GLY A 101 2.61 5.63 20.40
C GLY A 101 3.05 6.90 21.11
N ALA A 102 2.87 8.05 20.47
CA ALA A 102 3.08 9.36 21.06
C ALA A 102 1.74 10.04 21.40
N SER A 103 1.77 11.05 22.25
CA SER A 103 0.62 11.93 22.46
C SER A 103 0.25 12.67 21.15
N TYR A 104 -1.03 13.07 21.02
CA TYR A 104 -1.54 13.89 19.90
C TYR A 104 -1.54 13.22 18.51
N GLY A 105 -1.67 11.89 18.46
CA GLY A 105 -1.86 11.17 17.20
C GLY A 105 -0.61 11.03 16.33
N ALA A 106 0.56 11.05 16.96
CA ALA A 106 1.82 10.68 16.32
C ALA A 106 2.32 9.32 16.85
N TRP A 107 3.32 8.77 16.19
CA TRP A 107 4.13 7.65 16.62
C TRP A 107 5.37 8.14 17.38
N GLY A 108 5.74 7.34 18.38
CA GLY A 108 6.87 7.53 19.28
C GLY A 108 7.01 6.30 20.18
N ILE A 109 7.92 6.33 21.13
CA ILE A 109 8.12 5.23 22.09
C ILE A 109 7.54 5.63 23.44
N ALA A 110 6.91 4.68 24.13
CA ALA A 110 6.47 4.87 25.51
C ALA A 110 7.49 4.23 26.46
N ASP A 111 7.91 4.99 27.46
CA ASP A 111 8.76 4.52 28.56
C ASP A 111 7.90 3.98 29.74
N GLY A 112 8.56 3.29 30.67
CA GLY A 112 7.92 2.64 31.82
C GLY A 112 7.10 3.55 32.75
N SER A 113 7.11 4.86 32.56
CA SER A 113 6.23 5.82 33.26
C SER A 113 4.81 5.86 32.69
N GLY A 114 4.57 5.21 31.54
CA GLY A 114 3.27 5.21 30.85
C GLY A 114 2.97 6.50 30.10
N SER A 115 3.91 7.43 30.02
CA SER A 115 3.83 8.60 29.15
C SER A 115 4.24 8.20 27.73
N ALA A 116 3.36 8.46 26.76
CA ALA A 116 3.63 8.30 25.34
C ALA A 116 4.67 9.35 24.89
N SER A 117 5.94 8.95 24.81
CA SER A 117 7.10 9.82 24.67
C SER A 117 7.47 10.04 23.20
N LEU A 118 8.33 11.04 23.00
CA LEU A 118 9.04 11.30 21.74
C LEU A 118 10.06 10.16 21.52
N ILE A 119 10.68 10.06 20.35
CA ILE A 119 11.82 9.16 20.15
C ILE A 119 13.08 9.88 20.62
N GLU A 120 13.71 9.36 21.67
CA GLU A 120 14.95 9.88 22.27
C GLU A 120 16.21 9.34 21.58
N ASN A 121 17.38 9.85 21.97
CA ASN A 121 18.65 9.59 21.29
C ASN A 121 19.19 8.15 21.44
N ASP A 122 18.63 7.38 22.36
CA ASP A 122 18.95 5.97 22.56
C ASP A 122 17.84 5.04 22.06
N GLU A 123 16.82 5.60 21.41
CA GLU A 123 15.59 4.95 20.97
C GLU A 123 15.45 4.91 19.44
N ALA A 124 14.76 3.89 18.95
CA ALA A 124 14.47 3.73 17.54
C ALA A 124 13.08 3.13 17.29
N LEU A 125 12.39 3.62 16.26
CA LEU A 125 11.11 3.09 15.80
C LEU A 125 11.23 2.61 14.35
N THR A 126 10.90 1.34 14.14
CA THR A 126 10.88 0.70 12.84
C THR A 126 9.46 0.63 12.32
N PHE A 127 9.28 1.03 11.07
CA PHE A 127 8.06 0.84 10.28
C PHE A 127 8.32 -0.24 9.23
N GLY A 128 7.44 -1.22 9.13
CA GLY A 128 7.61 -2.35 8.22
C GLY A 128 6.32 -2.70 7.50
N PHE A 129 6.44 -3.14 6.26
CA PHE A 129 5.33 -3.77 5.56
C PHE A 129 5.07 -5.16 6.12
N VAL A 130 3.81 -5.46 6.43
CA VAL A 130 3.37 -6.79 6.86
C VAL A 130 2.62 -7.49 5.74
N ALA A 131 1.55 -6.87 5.26
CA ALA A 131 0.71 -7.43 4.21
C ALA A 131 -0.11 -6.34 3.50
N ALA A 132 -0.50 -6.65 2.26
CA ALA A 132 -1.54 -5.93 1.56
C ALA A 132 -2.48 -6.96 0.94
N THR A 133 -3.78 -6.70 1.01
CA THR A 133 -4.80 -7.52 0.37
C THR A 133 -5.75 -6.64 -0.43
N VAL A 134 -6.24 -7.17 -1.54
CA VAL A 134 -7.27 -6.54 -2.36
C VAL A 134 -8.50 -7.43 -2.30
N THR A 135 -9.66 -6.81 -2.10
CA THR A 135 -10.96 -7.48 -2.17
C THR A 135 -11.77 -6.76 -3.22
N LEU A 136 -12.12 -7.49 -4.28
CA LEU A 136 -13.03 -6.95 -5.29
C LEU A 136 -14.48 -7.02 -4.81
N GLY A 137 -15.30 -6.10 -5.30
CA GLY A 137 -16.70 -5.96 -4.98
C GLY A 137 -17.52 -7.22 -5.30
N ALA A 138 -18.71 -7.30 -4.71
CA ALA A 138 -19.62 -8.42 -4.98
C ALA A 138 -19.98 -8.47 -6.48
N GLY A 139 -19.83 -9.65 -7.09
CA GLY A 139 -20.08 -9.84 -8.52
C GLY A 139 -18.86 -9.60 -9.41
N ALA A 140 -17.69 -9.30 -8.84
CA ALA A 140 -16.45 -9.27 -9.59
C ALA A 140 -16.15 -10.65 -10.20
N PHE A 141 -15.86 -10.65 -11.50
CA PHE A 141 -15.36 -11.80 -12.26
C PHE A 141 -13.89 -11.63 -12.62
N GLU A 142 -13.19 -10.69 -11.98
CA GLU A 142 -11.78 -10.43 -12.26
C GLU A 142 -10.95 -11.05 -11.12
N SER A 143 -9.70 -11.38 -11.42
CA SER A 143 -8.73 -11.67 -10.37
C SER A 143 -7.90 -10.43 -10.12
N ALA A 144 -7.65 -10.11 -8.85
CA ALA A 144 -6.80 -8.98 -8.47
C ALA A 144 -5.63 -9.45 -7.61
N SER A 145 -4.47 -8.85 -7.82
CA SER A 145 -3.32 -8.97 -6.95
C SER A 145 -2.83 -7.59 -6.56
N VAL A 146 -2.31 -7.46 -5.35
CA VAL A 146 -1.70 -6.24 -4.85
C VAL A 146 -0.23 -6.51 -4.55
N SER A 147 0.61 -5.58 -4.99
CA SER A 147 2.04 -5.56 -4.72
C SER A 147 2.35 -4.31 -3.92
N PHE A 148 3.14 -4.45 -2.86
CA PHE A 148 3.70 -3.30 -2.17
C PHE A 148 4.94 -2.83 -2.93
N ASP A 149 4.90 -1.58 -3.38
CA ASP A 149 6.01 -0.99 -4.13
C ASP A 149 7.07 -0.41 -3.18
N GLY A 150 6.68 -0.05 -1.96
CA GLY A 150 7.56 0.35 -0.86
C GLY A 150 7.10 1.62 -0.15
N PHE A 151 7.74 1.91 0.97
CA PHE A 151 7.68 3.21 1.62
C PHE A 151 8.46 4.23 0.80
N THR A 152 7.92 5.43 0.67
CA THR A 152 8.46 6.52 -0.16
C THR A 152 8.83 7.75 0.66
N GLY A 153 8.44 7.79 1.93
CA GLY A 153 8.79 8.87 2.83
C GLY A 153 8.07 8.80 4.17
N PHE A 154 8.29 9.82 4.99
CA PHE A 154 7.64 9.99 6.29
C PHE A 154 7.70 11.47 6.69
N SER A 155 6.92 11.86 7.70
CA SER A 155 7.01 13.19 8.28
C SER A 155 7.45 13.13 9.74
N ALA A 156 8.35 14.05 10.11
CA ALA A 156 8.73 14.28 11.49
C ALA A 156 8.18 15.62 12.00
N LEU A 157 7.79 15.59 13.26
CA LEU A 157 7.33 16.71 14.05
C LEU A 157 8.38 17.07 15.10
N ASN A 158 8.34 18.35 15.50
CA ASN A 158 9.22 18.93 16.51
C ASN A 158 10.70 18.91 16.15
N VAL A 159 11.08 18.88 14.87
CA VAL A 159 12.48 19.01 14.47
C VAL A 159 12.92 20.45 14.68
N ALA A 160 13.57 20.75 15.80
CA ALA A 160 14.13 22.07 16.07
C ALA A 160 15.44 22.27 15.29
N ALA A 161 15.86 23.54 15.14
CA ALA A 161 17.12 23.86 14.47
C ALA A 161 18.31 23.21 15.20
N GLY A 162 18.99 22.28 14.53
CA GLY A 162 20.13 21.53 15.07
C GLY A 162 19.78 20.13 15.58
N GLU A 163 18.49 19.80 15.72
CA GLU A 163 18.09 18.42 16.00
C GLU A 163 18.32 17.54 14.78
N THR A 164 18.71 16.29 15.03
CA THR A 164 19.01 15.32 13.98
C THR A 164 18.40 13.97 14.34
N PHE A 165 17.96 13.25 13.33
CA PHE A 165 17.61 11.84 13.39
C PHE A 165 18.47 11.09 12.38
N ASN A 166 18.71 9.81 12.65
CA ASN A 166 19.28 8.91 11.66
C ASN A 166 18.16 8.04 11.08
N ILE A 167 18.33 7.67 9.81
CA ILE A 167 17.51 6.64 9.20
C ILE A 167 18.39 5.47 8.84
N SER A 168 17.98 4.30 9.30
CA SER A 168 18.61 3.03 8.99
C SER A 168 17.61 2.08 8.34
N GLY A 169 18.12 1.02 7.72
CA GLY A 169 17.29 0.05 6.99
C GLY A 169 16.84 0.51 5.61
N THR A 170 17.34 1.65 5.11
CA THR A 170 17.06 2.16 3.75
C THR A 170 18.21 1.89 2.80
N ALA A 171 17.94 1.62 1.52
CA ALA A 171 18.95 1.38 0.50
C ALA A 171 19.80 2.62 0.18
N ALA A 172 19.24 3.81 0.39
CA ALA A 172 19.92 5.08 0.26
C ALA A 172 19.59 5.95 1.48
N ASN A 173 20.55 6.14 2.39
CA ASN A 173 20.45 7.01 3.58
C ASN A 173 20.25 8.51 3.25
N ASN A 174 19.79 8.86 2.05
CA ASN A 174 19.62 10.21 1.58
C ASN A 174 18.14 10.58 1.69
N VAL A 175 17.77 11.12 2.83
CA VAL A 175 16.53 11.84 2.98
C VAL A 175 16.68 13.20 2.28
N THR A 176 15.94 13.42 1.20
CA THR A 176 15.92 14.74 0.55
C THR A 176 14.95 15.67 1.28
N GLY A 177 15.35 16.94 1.41
CA GLY A 177 14.91 17.88 2.44
C GLY A 177 13.41 18.12 2.61
N ALA A 178 13.09 18.56 3.82
CA ALA A 178 11.77 18.93 4.31
C ALA A 178 11.03 19.90 3.38
N SER A 179 9.93 19.46 2.79
CA SER A 179 8.84 20.39 2.46
C SER A 179 8.16 20.73 3.78
N ILE A 180 8.23 21.99 4.24
CA ILE A 180 7.47 22.46 5.42
C ILE A 180 5.99 22.28 5.09
N ALA A 181 5.37 21.24 5.63
CA ALA A 181 3.92 21.09 5.61
C ALA A 181 3.35 21.69 6.91
N SER A 182 2.06 22.04 6.91
CA SER A 182 1.33 22.45 8.12
C SER A 182 1.36 21.40 9.24
N ASN A 183 1.83 20.19 8.93
CA ASN A 183 1.87 19.01 9.80
C ASN A 183 3.29 18.45 9.98
N GLY A 184 4.34 19.25 9.84
CA GLY A 184 5.73 18.80 10.03
C GLY A 184 6.56 18.80 8.76
N ASP A 185 7.81 18.40 8.92
CA ASP A 185 8.78 18.32 7.84
C ASP A 185 8.60 16.98 7.11
N LEU A 186 8.33 17.01 5.81
CA LEU A 186 8.17 15.80 4.99
C LEU A 186 9.50 15.41 4.36
N TYR A 187 9.87 14.16 4.57
CA TYR A 187 11.13 13.56 4.19
C TYR A 187 10.89 12.43 3.20
N SER A 188 11.45 12.53 2.00
CA SER A 188 11.27 11.53 0.95
C SER A 188 12.51 10.64 0.82
N PHE A 189 12.27 9.36 0.55
CA PHE A 189 13.31 8.40 0.18
C PHE A 189 13.63 8.54 -1.31
N THR A 190 14.90 8.32 -1.68
CA THR A 190 15.32 8.31 -3.10
C THR A 190 14.96 7.01 -3.83
N GLY A 191 14.40 6.03 -3.12
CA GLY A 191 13.94 4.75 -3.63
C GLY A 191 12.75 4.25 -2.81
N SER A 192 12.36 2.99 -3.03
CA SER A 192 11.25 2.37 -2.30
C SER A 192 11.78 1.36 -1.29
N GLU A 193 11.29 1.45 -0.06
CA GLU A 193 11.82 0.68 1.07
C GLU A 193 10.77 -0.30 1.62
N SER A 194 11.15 -1.54 1.92
CA SER A 194 10.21 -2.52 2.51
C SER A 194 9.98 -2.30 4.01
N ALA A 195 10.96 -1.66 4.65
CA ALA A 195 10.95 -1.21 6.03
C ALA A 195 11.94 -0.06 6.17
N PHE A 196 11.77 0.78 7.19
CA PHE A 196 12.75 1.79 7.57
C PHE A 196 12.71 2.00 9.09
N THR A 197 13.84 2.42 9.65
CA THR A 197 13.96 2.71 11.09
C THR A 197 14.39 4.15 11.27
N VAL A 198 13.66 4.87 12.10
CA VAL A 198 14.02 6.21 12.54
C VAL A 198 14.64 6.11 13.94
N GLU A 199 15.88 6.58 14.05
CA GLU A 199 16.67 6.58 15.28
C GLU A 199 16.76 8.03 15.77
N GLY A 200 16.43 8.28 17.04
CA GLY A 200 16.72 9.58 17.62
C GLY A 200 18.24 9.78 17.71
N ASN A 201 18.73 10.99 17.48
CA ASN A 201 20.15 11.30 17.64
C ASN A 201 20.36 12.54 18.53
N GLU A 202 19.81 13.68 18.14
CA GLU A 202 19.77 14.88 18.99
C GLU A 202 18.36 15.45 19.00
N GLY A 203 17.80 15.66 20.20
CA GLY A 203 16.43 16.10 20.38
C GLY A 203 15.44 14.97 20.62
N ALA A 204 14.16 15.33 20.65
CA ALA A 204 13.08 14.41 20.94
C ALA A 204 11.98 14.61 19.89
N MET A 205 11.85 13.64 18.97
CA MET A 205 11.02 13.78 17.76
C MET A 205 9.78 12.89 17.78
N ARG A 206 8.79 13.23 16.95
CA ARG A 206 7.58 12.42 16.74
C ARG A 206 7.34 12.25 15.25
N TYR A 207 6.69 11.17 14.86
CA TYR A 207 6.42 10.87 13.46
C TYR A 207 4.92 10.76 13.25
N ASN A 208 4.34 11.51 12.34
CA ASN A 208 2.88 11.60 12.21
C ASN A 208 2.34 11.16 10.85
N LEU A 209 3.22 10.99 9.86
CA LEU A 209 2.87 10.55 8.53
C LEU A 209 3.91 9.56 7.99
N VAL A 210 3.46 8.51 7.33
CA VAL A 210 4.28 7.60 6.53
C VAL A 210 3.71 7.57 5.12
N GLN A 211 4.55 7.69 4.10
CA GLN A 211 4.18 7.57 2.70
C GLN A 211 4.54 6.19 2.18
N ALA A 212 3.61 5.57 1.49
CA ALA A 212 3.73 4.24 0.91
C ALA A 212 3.12 4.22 -0.48
N SER A 213 3.56 3.30 -1.34
CA SER A 213 2.94 3.07 -2.64
C SER A 213 2.62 1.59 -2.82
N VAL A 214 1.47 1.32 -3.42
CA VAL A 214 1.02 -0.03 -3.78
C VAL A 214 0.55 -0.05 -5.23
N THR A 215 0.77 -1.17 -5.92
CA THR A 215 0.27 -1.40 -7.27
C THR A 215 -0.69 -2.57 -7.25
N ILE A 216 -1.88 -2.36 -7.81
CA ILE A 216 -2.86 -3.41 -8.03
C ILE A 216 -2.86 -3.79 -9.50
N ASN A 217 -2.87 -5.08 -9.75
CA ASN A 217 -3.09 -5.62 -11.08
C ASN A 217 -4.40 -6.41 -11.10
N THR A 218 -5.32 -6.03 -11.98
CA THR A 218 -6.55 -6.79 -12.25
C THR A 218 -6.42 -7.51 -13.58
N VAL A 219 -6.82 -8.78 -13.60
CA VAL A 219 -6.87 -9.61 -14.79
C VAL A 219 -8.34 -9.97 -15.02
N PRO A 220 -8.96 -9.44 -16.09
CA PRO A 220 -10.32 -9.80 -16.45
C PRO A 220 -10.42 -11.31 -16.75
N GLU A 221 -11.52 -11.95 -16.34
CA GLU A 221 -11.80 -13.30 -16.83
C GLU A 221 -11.99 -13.30 -18.36
N PRO A 222 -11.47 -14.32 -19.07
CA PRO A 222 -11.74 -14.45 -20.49
C PRO A 222 -13.25 -14.59 -20.71
N SER A 223 -13.81 -13.76 -21.60
CA SER A 223 -15.24 -13.78 -21.84
C SER A 223 -15.71 -15.18 -22.28
N ALA A 224 -16.88 -15.60 -21.82
CA ALA A 224 -17.47 -16.90 -22.20
C ALA A 224 -17.56 -17.08 -23.73
N SER A 225 -17.73 -15.98 -24.46
CA SER A 225 -17.71 -15.94 -25.92
C SER A 225 -16.36 -16.37 -26.52
N VAL A 226 -15.24 -15.94 -25.93
CA VAL A 226 -13.89 -16.35 -26.34
C VAL A 226 -13.67 -17.84 -26.06
N LEU A 227 -14.13 -18.32 -24.91
CA LEU A 227 -14.02 -19.74 -24.55
C LEU A 227 -14.85 -20.63 -25.51
N ILE A 228 -16.06 -20.19 -25.85
CA ILE A 228 -16.95 -20.87 -26.80
C ILE A 228 -16.34 -20.83 -28.21
N ALA A 229 -15.74 -19.72 -28.63
CA ALA A 229 -15.04 -19.64 -29.92
C ALA A 229 -13.86 -20.63 -29.98
N LEU A 230 -13.05 -20.74 -28.91
CA LEU A 230 -11.98 -21.74 -28.82
C LEU A 230 -12.51 -23.18 -28.87
N ALA A 231 -13.60 -23.47 -28.14
CA ALA A 231 -14.25 -24.77 -28.15
C ALA A 231 -14.82 -25.11 -29.55
N GLY A 232 -15.40 -24.12 -30.24
CA GLY A 232 -15.89 -24.26 -31.60
C GLY A 232 -14.78 -24.54 -32.61
N ILE A 233 -13.66 -23.81 -32.53
CA ILE A 233 -12.49 -24.00 -33.41
C ILE A 233 -11.87 -25.38 -33.19
N SER A 234 -11.72 -25.83 -31.94
CA SER A 234 -11.19 -27.16 -31.62
C SER A 234 -12.10 -28.29 -32.11
N LEU A 235 -13.43 -28.13 -32.06
CA LEU A 235 -14.40 -29.05 -32.68
C LEU A 235 -14.28 -29.10 -34.22
N ILE A 236 -14.10 -27.95 -34.87
CA ILE A 236 -13.90 -27.87 -36.34
C ILE A 236 -12.58 -28.54 -36.74
N LEU A 237 -11.50 -28.34 -35.99
CA LEU A 237 -10.21 -28.99 -36.22
C LEU A 237 -10.29 -30.51 -36.02
N ARG A 238 -11.07 -31.00 -35.05
CA ARG A 238 -11.28 -32.43 -34.81
C ARG A 238 -12.05 -33.12 -35.94
N ARG A 239 -12.93 -32.42 -36.66
CA ARG A 239 -13.66 -32.95 -37.83
C ARG A 239 -12.85 -33.00 -39.13
N ARG A 240 -11.66 -32.39 -39.15
CA ARG A 240 -10.77 -32.34 -40.32
C ARG A 240 -9.61 -33.36 -40.27
N LYS A 241 -9.48 -34.12 -39.18
CA LYS A 241 -8.66 -35.35 -39.11
C LYS A 241 -9.53 -36.55 -39.47
#